data_AF-A0A957HJD1-F1
#
_entry.id   AF-A0A957HJD1-F1
#
_cell.length_a   1.000
_cell.length_b   1.000
_cell.length_c   1.000
_cell.angle_alpha   90.00
_cell.angle_beta   90.00
_cell.angle_gamma   90.00
#
_symmetry.space_group_name_H-M   'P 1'
#
loop_
_entity.id
_entity.type
_entity.pdbx_description
1 polymer ?
#
loop_
_entity_poly.entity_id
_entity_poly.type
_entity_poly.pdbx_seq_one_letter_code
_entity_poly.pdbx_strand_id
1 'polypeptide(L)'
;MHALLELSANSYKGIYLSLLALLVSGVAAGFMGQWWGAGWIWASLLLLIAIIVAMAILGGSIYSQARKVAGLPYSERGKPFPAEPPRSPEEVEAQLARANPILLTVIGYGGILLILWLMMFKPF
;
A
#
# COMPACT_ATOMS: atom_id res chain seq x y z
N MET A 1 -0.44 -9.42 -26.96
CA MET A 1 -0.46 -9.77 -25.52
C MET A 1 0.91 -9.66 -24.85
N HIS A 2 2.03 -10.08 -25.47
CA HIS A 2 3.38 -9.91 -24.90
C HIS A 2 3.79 -8.46 -24.60
N ALA A 3 3.49 -7.50 -25.48
CA ALA A 3 3.80 -6.08 -25.26
C ALA A 3 3.12 -5.47 -24.02
N LEU A 4 1.91 -5.93 -23.65
CA LEU A 4 1.22 -5.49 -22.44
C LEU A 4 1.84 -6.10 -21.17
N LEU A 5 2.34 -7.34 -21.25
CA LEU A 5 3.03 -8.00 -20.14
C LEU A 5 4.38 -7.35 -19.86
N GLU A 6 5.15 -7.03 -20.90
CA GLU A 6 6.42 -6.31 -20.77
C GLU A 6 6.22 -4.87 -20.29
N LEU A 7 5.18 -4.18 -20.78
CA LEU A 7 4.83 -2.85 -20.28
C LEU A 7 4.42 -2.91 -18.80
N SER A 8 3.67 -3.94 -18.38
CA SER A 8 3.32 -4.13 -16.96
C SER A 8 4.57 -4.41 -16.12
N ALA A 9 5.46 -5.28 -16.58
CA ALA A 9 6.70 -5.62 -15.87
C ALA A 9 7.64 -4.42 -15.75
N ASN A 10 7.70 -3.58 -16.78
CA ASN A 10 8.48 -2.35 -16.76
C ASN A 10 7.82 -1.24 -15.92
N SER A 11 6.49 -1.17 -15.92
CA SER A 11 5.73 -0.24 -15.07
C SER A 11 5.88 -0.58 -13.59
N TYR A 12 5.93 -1.87 -13.24
CA TYR A 12 6.26 -2.32 -11.89
C TYR A 12 7.63 -1.79 -11.45
N LYS A 13 8.66 -1.91 -12.31
CA LYS A 13 9.99 -1.37 -12.01
C LYS A 13 9.95 0.15 -11.83
N GLY A 14 9.24 0.87 -12.69
CA GLY A 14 9.09 2.33 -12.58
C GLY A 14 8.43 2.79 -11.27
N ILE A 15 7.36 2.12 -10.84
CA ILE A 15 6.66 2.41 -9.57
C ILE A 15 7.56 2.12 -8.37
N TYR A 16 8.26 0.98 -8.35
CA TYR A 16 9.19 0.69 -7.26
C TYR A 16 10.39 1.65 -7.24
N LEU A 17 10.85 2.09 -8.42
CA LEU A 17 11.94 3.08 -8.53
C LEU A 17 11.51 4.45 -7.99
N SER A 18 10.30 4.91 -8.30
CA SER A 18 9.78 6.19 -7.79
C SER A 18 9.48 6.13 -6.29
N LEU A 19 8.97 5.00 -5.79
CA LEU A 19 8.85 4.73 -4.34
C LEU A 19 10.22 4.75 -3.65
N LEU A 20 11.23 4.12 -4.24
CA LEU A 20 12.58 4.13 -3.70
C LEU A 20 13.17 5.55 -3.71
N ALA A 21 12.99 6.31 -4.80
CA ALA A 21 13.43 7.70 -4.88
C ALA A 21 12.73 8.60 -3.85
N LEU A 22 11.43 8.40 -3.63
CA LEU A 22 10.67 9.09 -2.58
C LEU A 22 11.22 8.74 -1.18
N LEU A 23 11.47 7.45 -0.93
CA LEU A 23 12.03 6.99 0.34
C LEU A 23 13.42 7.57 0.60
N VAL A 24 14.31 7.49 -0.39
CA VAL A 24 15.68 8.01 -0.31
C VAL A 24 15.68 9.53 -0.14
N SER A 25 14.83 10.26 -0.87
CA SER A 25 14.72 11.71 -0.73
C SER A 25 14.16 12.11 0.64
N GLY A 26 13.19 11.37 1.18
CA GLY A 26 12.69 11.56 2.55
C GLY A 26 13.76 11.33 3.61
N VAL A 27 14.56 10.26 3.48
CA VAL A 27 15.69 9.98 4.38
C VAL A 27 16.76 11.07 4.26
N ALA A 28 17.13 11.48 3.04
CA ALA A 28 18.09 12.54 2.80
C ALA A 28 17.64 13.87 3.41
N ALA A 29 16.35 14.23 3.27
CA ALA A 29 15.76 15.41 3.89
C ALA A 29 15.84 15.35 5.43
N GLY A 30 15.62 14.17 6.02
CA GLY A 30 15.80 13.96 7.47
C GLY A 30 17.24 14.21 7.94
N PHE A 31 18.24 13.74 7.17
CA PHE A 31 19.65 14.01 7.44
C PHE A 31 20.03 15.49 7.25
N MET A 32 19.58 16.13 6.17
CA MET A 32 19.82 17.55 5.92
C MET A 32 19.19 18.43 7.00
N GLY A 33 18.02 18.05 7.51
CA GLY A 33 17.32 18.75 8.58
C GLY A 33 17.89 18.54 9.98
N GLN A 34 18.78 17.55 10.19
CA GLN A 34 19.24 17.11 11.51
C GLN A 34 18.09 16.76 12.47
N TRP A 35 16.94 16.34 11.94
CA TRP A 35 15.72 16.11 12.73
C TRP A 35 15.70 14.76 13.46
N TRP A 36 16.76 13.96 13.34
CA TRP A 36 16.84 12.62 13.94
C TRP A 36 16.82 12.60 15.48
N GLY A 37 17.15 13.73 16.11
CA GLY A 37 17.02 13.90 17.56
C GLY A 37 15.61 14.30 18.02
N ALA A 38 14.70 14.58 17.09
CA ALA A 38 13.35 15.02 17.41
C ALA A 38 12.38 13.84 17.49
N GLY A 39 11.54 13.82 18.54
CA GLY A 39 10.62 12.71 18.74
C GLY A 39 9.57 12.62 17.64
N TRP A 40 9.12 13.75 17.08
CA TRP A 40 8.07 13.77 16.05
C TRP A 40 8.47 12.98 14.77
N ILE A 41 9.76 12.90 14.44
CA ILE A 41 10.26 12.11 13.30
C ILE A 41 10.06 10.62 13.57
N TRP A 42 10.45 10.15 14.75
CA TRP A 42 10.28 8.75 15.14
C TRP A 42 8.81 8.35 15.22
N ALA A 43 7.96 9.22 15.77
CA ALA A 43 6.52 9.00 15.79
C ALA A 43 5.94 8.88 14.37
N SER A 44 6.35 9.77 13.47
CA SER A 44 5.92 9.75 12.05
C SER A 44 6.40 8.49 11.33
N LEU A 45 7.64 8.06 11.58
CA LEU A 45 8.22 6.87 10.97
C LEU A 45 7.52 5.59 11.45
N LEU A 46 7.32 5.46 12.78
CA LEU A 46 6.59 4.33 13.36
C LEU A 46 5.15 4.28 12.83
N LEU A 47 4.49 5.44 12.74
CA LEU A 47 3.14 5.54 12.18
C LEU A 47 3.11 5.13 10.71
N LEU A 48 4.07 5.57 9.90
CA LEU A 48 4.18 5.17 8.49
C LEU A 48 4.36 3.65 8.36
N ILE A 49 5.24 3.05 9.16
CA ILE A 49 5.44 1.60 9.18
C ILE A 49 4.15 0.89 9.59
N ALA A 50 3.45 1.38 10.61
CA ALA A 50 2.18 0.81 11.05
C ALA A 50 1.11 0.86 9.95
N ILE A 51 1.01 1.98 9.21
CA ILE A 51 0.11 2.13 8.06
C ILE A 51 0.47 1.12 6.96
N ILE A 52 1.76 1.03 6.59
CA ILE A 52 2.23 0.07 5.57
C ILE A 52 1.86 -1.36 5.96
N VAL A 53 2.13 -1.76 7.20
CA VAL A 53 1.81 -3.11 7.71
C VAL A 53 0.31 -3.35 7.72
N ALA A 54 -0.47 -2.39 8.20
CA ALA A 54 -1.93 -2.49 8.21
C ALA A 54 -2.49 -2.65 6.79
N MET A 55 -2.04 -1.83 5.84
CA MET A 55 -2.45 -1.93 4.44
C MET A 55 -1.98 -3.22 3.77
N ALA A 56 -0.79 -3.73 4.11
CA ALA A 56 -0.30 -5.00 3.59
C ALA A 56 -1.15 -6.19 4.05
N ILE A 57 -1.56 -6.21 5.33
CA ILE A 57 -2.40 -7.28 5.90
C ILE A 57 -3.84 -7.19 5.34
N LEU A 58 -4.45 -6.01 5.42
CA LEU A 58 -5.83 -5.77 4.99
C LEU A 58 -5.97 -5.91 3.46
N GLY A 59 -5.08 -5.28 2.71
CA GLY A 59 -5.05 -5.34 1.25
C GLY A 59 -4.68 -6.73 0.74
N GLY A 60 -3.64 -7.34 1.31
CA GLY A 60 -3.16 -8.65 0.87
C GLY A 60 -4.17 -9.78 1.07
N SER A 61 -4.93 -9.79 2.17
CA SER A 61 -5.91 -10.85 2.41
C SER A 61 -7.23 -10.61 1.67
N ILE A 62 -7.80 -9.41 1.79
CA ILE A 62 -9.18 -9.17 1.34
C ILE A 62 -9.24 -8.94 -0.16
N TYR A 63 -8.33 -8.15 -0.72
CA TYR A 63 -8.33 -7.88 -2.17
C TYR A 63 -7.81 -9.06 -2.97
N SER A 64 -6.90 -9.87 -2.42
CA SER A 64 -6.45 -11.08 -3.10
C SER A 64 -7.58 -12.09 -3.23
N GLN A 65 -8.37 -12.28 -2.16
CA GLN A 65 -9.56 -13.11 -2.24
C GLN A 65 -10.59 -12.55 -3.23
N ALA A 66 -10.87 -11.24 -3.21
CA ALA A 66 -11.78 -10.62 -4.18
C ALA A 66 -11.31 -10.82 -5.64
N ARG A 67 -9.99 -10.73 -5.90
CA ARG A 67 -9.40 -11.02 -7.22
C ARG A 67 -9.52 -12.49 -7.61
N LYS A 68 -9.34 -13.41 -6.65
CA LYS A 68 -9.49 -14.85 -6.86
C LYS A 68 -10.90 -15.23 -7.31
N VAL A 69 -11.94 -14.77 -6.60
CA VAL A 69 -13.34 -15.05 -6.98
C VAL A 69 -13.72 -14.40 -8.32
N ALA A 70 -13.15 -13.23 -8.63
CA ALA A 70 -13.39 -12.52 -9.90
C ALA A 70 -12.64 -13.11 -11.11
N GLY A 71 -11.85 -14.19 -10.91
CA GLY A 71 -11.05 -14.80 -11.95
C GLY A 71 -9.92 -13.92 -12.49
N LEU A 72 -9.37 -13.06 -11.64
CA LEU A 72 -8.19 -12.25 -11.94
C LEU A 72 -6.94 -12.90 -11.34
N PRO A 73 -5.74 -12.66 -11.91
CA PRO A 73 -4.49 -13.00 -11.24
C PRO A 73 -4.45 -12.37 -9.85
N TYR A 74 -4.12 -13.18 -8.84
CA TYR A 74 -4.12 -12.78 -7.44
C TYR A 74 -2.79 -13.15 -6.78
N SER A 75 -2.53 -12.59 -5.60
CA SER A 75 -1.29 -12.84 -4.87
C SER A 75 -1.61 -13.23 -3.44
N GLU A 76 -1.28 -14.45 -3.05
CA GLU A 76 -1.58 -14.96 -1.71
C GLU A 76 -0.28 -15.13 -0.93
N ARG A 77 -0.16 -14.42 0.20
CA ARG A 77 1.06 -14.37 1.02
C ARG A 77 2.32 -14.02 0.20
N GLY A 78 2.20 -13.08 -0.73
CA GLY A 78 3.31 -12.61 -1.56
C GLY A 78 3.67 -13.53 -2.74
N LYS A 79 2.95 -14.63 -2.94
CA LYS A 79 3.13 -15.53 -4.09
C LYS A 79 2.10 -15.23 -5.18
N PRO A 80 2.50 -14.96 -6.42
CA PRO A 80 1.57 -14.75 -7.52
C PRO A 80 0.92 -16.07 -7.94
N PHE A 81 -0.40 -16.06 -8.11
CA PHE A 81 -1.20 -17.17 -8.62
C PHE A 81 -1.90 -16.77 -9.92
N PRO A 82 -2.01 -17.69 -10.91
CA PRO A 82 -2.73 -17.44 -12.14
C PRO A 82 -4.24 -17.27 -11.87
N ALA A 83 -4.93 -16.67 -12.84
CA ALA A 83 -6.39 -16.52 -12.79
C ALA A 83 -7.08 -17.90 -12.72
N GLU A 84 -8.00 -18.04 -11.76
CA GLU A 84 -8.91 -19.18 -11.67
C GLU A 84 -10.23 -18.87 -12.41
N PRO A 85 -11.04 -19.87 -12.80
CA PRO A 85 -12.35 -19.62 -13.39
C PRO A 85 -13.20 -18.73 -12.47
N PRO A 86 -13.87 -17.68 -13.00
CA PRO A 86 -14.74 -16.82 -12.19
C PRO A 86 -15.82 -17.65 -11.50
N ARG A 87 -16.04 -17.38 -10.22
CA ARG A 87 -17.20 -17.93 -9.49
C ARG A 87 -18.48 -17.22 -9.90
N SER A 88 -19.62 -17.69 -9.40
CA SER A 88 -20.92 -17.08 -9.75
C SER A 88 -20.91 -15.58 -9.41
N PRO A 89 -21.62 -14.74 -10.19
CA PRO A 89 -21.68 -13.30 -9.96
C PRO A 89 -22.10 -12.92 -8.54
N GLU A 90 -23.01 -13.71 -7.95
CA GLU A 90 -23.51 -13.55 -6.58
C GLU A 90 -22.41 -13.77 -5.53
N GLU A 91 -21.53 -14.77 -5.72
CA GLU A 91 -20.40 -15.04 -4.83
C GLU A 91 -19.32 -13.96 -4.93
N VAL A 92 -19.14 -13.39 -6.12
CA VAL A 92 -18.23 -12.27 -6.36
C VAL A 92 -18.70 -11.02 -5.63
N GLU A 93 -19.98 -10.66 -5.74
CA GLU A 93 -20.56 -9.53 -5.00
C GLU A 93 -20.53 -9.73 -3.49
N ALA A 94 -20.86 -10.92 -3.01
CA ALA A 94 -20.81 -11.24 -1.57
C ALA A 94 -19.39 -11.10 -1.00
N GLN A 95 -18.35 -11.44 -1.77
CA GLN A 95 -16.96 -11.28 -1.34
C GLN A 95 -16.49 -9.82 -1.44
N LEU A 96 -16.90 -9.09 -2.48
CA LEU A 96 -16.63 -7.66 -2.64
C LEU A 96 -17.28 -6.84 -1.53
N ALA A 97 -18.49 -7.19 -1.08
CA ALA A 97 -19.16 -6.56 0.05
C ALA A 97 -18.39 -6.71 1.38
N ARG A 98 -17.51 -7.71 1.49
CA ARG A 98 -16.60 -7.87 2.65
C ARG A 98 -15.34 -7.01 2.54
N ALA A 99 -15.00 -6.54 1.35
CA ALA A 99 -13.97 -5.53 1.20
C ALA A 99 -14.49 -4.22 1.76
N ASN A 100 -13.77 -3.66 2.73
CA ASN A 100 -14.06 -2.32 3.25
C ASN A 100 -13.05 -1.33 2.65
N PRO A 101 -13.28 -0.85 1.41
CA PRO A 101 -12.40 0.11 0.76
C PRO A 101 -12.31 1.42 1.54
N ILE A 102 -13.41 1.81 2.21
CA ILE A 102 -13.49 3.04 3.01
C ILE A 102 -12.50 2.98 4.17
N LEU A 103 -12.42 1.85 4.88
CA LEU A 103 -11.47 1.66 5.98
C LEU A 103 -10.02 1.81 5.51
N LEU A 104 -9.66 1.23 4.36
CA LEU A 104 -8.34 1.39 3.77
C LEU A 104 -8.06 2.83 3.35
N THR A 105 -9.04 3.52 2.78
CA THR A 105 -8.94 4.95 2.46
C THR A 105 -8.71 5.78 3.73
N VAL A 106 -9.47 5.54 4.79
CA VAL A 106 -9.33 6.26 6.06
C VAL A 106 -7.97 6.01 6.68
N ILE A 107 -7.48 4.76 6.69
CA ILE A 107 -6.14 4.42 7.22
C ILE A 107 -5.04 5.10 6.38
N GLY A 108 -5.12 5.00 5.06
CA GLY A 108 -4.12 5.59 4.16
C GLY A 108 -4.12 7.12 4.23
N TYR A 109 -5.24 7.75 3.88
CA TYR A 109 -5.36 9.21 3.84
C TYR A 109 -5.27 9.83 5.23
N GLY A 110 -5.99 9.28 6.21
CA GLY A 110 -5.95 9.77 7.59
C GLY A 110 -4.58 9.62 8.22
N GLY A 111 -3.90 8.49 7.98
CA GLY A 111 -2.54 8.26 8.42
C GLY A 111 -1.53 9.24 7.82
N ILE A 112 -1.62 9.51 6.51
CA ILE A 112 -0.77 10.51 5.85
C ILE A 112 -1.05 11.92 6.38
N LEU A 113 -2.31 12.31 6.54
CA LEU A 113 -2.68 13.61 7.10
C LEU A 113 -2.13 13.80 8.51
N LEU A 114 -2.16 12.74 9.33
CA LEU A 114 -1.58 12.77 10.67
C LEU A 114 -0.05 12.90 10.64
N ILE A 115 0.63 12.22 9.71
CA ILE A 115 2.09 12.39 9.49
C ILE A 115 2.40 13.83 9.08
N LEU A 116 1.63 14.40 8.15
CA LEU A 116 1.80 15.80 7.72
C LEU A 116 1.59 16.77 8.88
N TRP A 117 0.59 16.50 9.73
CA TRP A 117 0.37 17.27 10.94
C TRP A 117 1.56 17.19 11.90
N LEU A 118 2.10 15.98 12.15
CA LEU A 118 3.30 15.80 12.97
C LEU A 118 4.51 16.56 12.41
N MET A 119 4.71 16.54 11.10
CA MET A 119 5.78 17.26 10.40
C MET A 119 5.61 18.79 10.46
N MET A 120 4.38 19.28 10.40
CA MET A 120 4.06 20.70 10.38
C MET A 120 4.18 21.33 11.77
N PHE A 121 3.51 20.73 12.75
CA PHE A 121 3.38 21.30 14.10
C PHE A 121 4.51 20.90 15.04
N LYS A 122 5.25 19.82 14.76
CA LYS A 122 6.45 19.39 15.51
C LYS A 122 6.24 19.43 17.04
N PRO A 123 5.25 18.70 17.57
CA PRO A 123 4.75 18.92 18.93
C PRO A 123 5.72 18.53 20.08
N PHE A 124 6.83 17.84 19.80
CA PHE A 124 7.81 17.39 20.80
C PHE A 124 9.19 17.07 20.20
#